data_AF-A0A2A5XAL2-F1
#
_entry.id   AF-A0A2A5XAL2-F1
#
_cell.length_a   1.000
_cell.length_b   1.000
_cell.length_c   1.000
_cell.angle_alpha   90.00
_cell.angle_beta   90.00
_cell.angle_gamma   90.00
#
_symmetry.space_group_name_H-M   'P 1'
#
loop_
_entity.id
_entity.type
_entity.pdbx_description
1 polymer ?
#
loop_
_entity_poly.entity_id
_entity_poly.type
_entity_poly.pdbx_seq_one_letter_code
_entity_poly.pdbx_strand_id
1 'polypeptide(L)'
;MKISASLYSNKTKKLEALTEELDSVNIDMFHIDFNDKKVEIEKIERDIKRIRNVSSTPIDLHIISEEPSKYNNFILRNKIDRVAYQFEDIKENEFDIPNSENTKFGLAITSNTNIEVFNKYSDRCSYILLMTTTPGESGGKFNTINFKKIRHFKKLYPNKSIHVDGGINDEIGFLMRILGVQSVVSGSFLVKENISKSLLKLKSSVVNSQLKVKEFMISKEECPIIDMKSSLPNILKKINDFDFGYVLVENSNKEFVGIISMADVRRGLIKKEFDIKKIDAHDIINHRPVTIRTSDNINYMLKTIQNHDFLISFIPVVDNKKIKGSITFFNLINSES
;
A
#
# COMPACT_ATOMS: atom_id res chain seq x y z
N MET A 1 -4.61 6.96 -4.75
CA MET A 1 -4.90 5.51 -4.62
C MET A 1 -6.26 5.22 -5.23
N LYS A 2 -6.38 4.21 -6.09
CA LYS A 2 -7.63 3.80 -6.75
C LYS A 2 -8.45 2.84 -5.88
N ILE A 3 -9.78 2.84 -6.04
CA ILE A 3 -10.71 1.92 -5.38
C ILE A 3 -11.36 1.00 -6.42
N SER A 4 -11.13 -0.30 -6.28
CA SER A 4 -11.83 -1.34 -7.05
C SER A 4 -13.00 -1.88 -6.21
N ALA A 5 -14.24 -1.71 -6.66
CA ALA A 5 -15.41 -2.11 -5.90
C ALA A 5 -15.77 -3.58 -6.16
N SER A 6 -15.75 -4.42 -5.11
CA SER A 6 -16.17 -5.83 -5.22
C SER A 6 -17.68 -5.95 -5.39
N LEU A 7 -18.11 -6.22 -6.62
CA LEU A 7 -19.53 -6.29 -6.98
C LEU A 7 -20.24 -7.48 -6.30
N TYR A 8 -19.55 -8.60 -6.13
CA TYR A 8 -20.11 -9.80 -5.51
C TYR A 8 -20.19 -9.74 -3.97
N SER A 9 -19.66 -8.68 -3.35
CA SER A 9 -19.83 -8.44 -1.91
C SER A 9 -21.22 -7.94 -1.54
N ASN A 10 -22.03 -7.46 -2.49
CA ASN A 10 -23.40 -7.01 -2.25
C ASN A 10 -24.39 -8.16 -2.48
N LYS A 11 -25.20 -8.48 -1.47
CA LYS A 11 -26.20 -9.57 -1.54
C LYS A 11 -27.64 -9.08 -1.74
N THR A 12 -27.87 -7.77 -1.75
CA THR A 12 -29.23 -7.19 -1.69
C THR A 12 -29.63 -6.48 -2.97
N LYS A 13 -28.69 -5.82 -3.65
CA LYS A 13 -28.93 -5.09 -4.89
C LYS A 13 -28.73 -5.98 -6.11
N LYS A 14 -29.50 -5.72 -7.17
CA LYS A 14 -29.21 -6.29 -8.49
C LYS A 14 -27.88 -5.74 -9.00
N LEU A 15 -27.18 -6.54 -9.80
CA LEU A 15 -25.85 -6.22 -10.32
C LEU A 15 -25.82 -4.88 -11.05
N GLU A 16 -26.76 -4.65 -11.97
CA GLU A 16 -26.85 -3.44 -12.79
C GLU A 16 -27.10 -2.20 -11.91
N ALA A 17 -28.06 -2.29 -10.99
CA ALA A 17 -28.38 -1.19 -10.08
C ALA A 17 -27.19 -0.82 -9.18
N LEU A 18 -26.44 -1.81 -8.68
CA LEU A 18 -25.21 -1.55 -7.93
C LEU A 18 -24.13 -0.92 -8.82
N THR A 19 -24.00 -1.39 -10.06
CA THR A 19 -23.03 -0.90 -11.03
C THR A 19 -23.29 0.57 -11.34
N GLU A 20 -24.53 0.95 -11.67
CA GLU A 20 -24.94 2.34 -11.94
C GLU A 20 -24.69 3.26 -10.75
N GLU A 21 -25.00 2.80 -9.53
CA GLU A 21 -24.77 3.60 -8.32
C GLU A 21 -23.27 3.83 -8.06
N LEU A 22 -22.45 2.80 -8.22
CA LEU A 22 -20.99 2.92 -8.10
C LEU A 22 -20.39 3.79 -9.22
N ASP A 23 -20.90 3.68 -10.44
CA ASP A 23 -20.50 4.51 -11.58
C ASP A 23 -20.85 5.98 -11.34
N SER A 24 -22.03 6.26 -10.77
CA SER A 24 -22.49 7.62 -10.46
C SER A 24 -21.61 8.37 -9.46
N VAL A 25 -20.81 7.63 -8.68
CA VAL A 25 -19.83 8.19 -7.73
C VAL A 25 -18.39 8.14 -8.27
N ASN A 26 -18.21 7.87 -9.57
CA ASN A 26 -16.92 7.74 -10.26
C ASN A 26 -15.99 6.74 -9.56
N ILE A 27 -16.48 5.52 -9.29
CA ILE A 27 -15.61 4.44 -8.82
C ILE A 27 -14.51 4.16 -9.85
N ASP A 28 -13.31 3.78 -9.40
CA ASP A 28 -12.19 3.61 -10.33
C ASP A 28 -12.31 2.34 -11.18
N MET A 29 -12.78 1.23 -10.59
CA MET A 29 -12.88 -0.09 -11.24
C MET A 29 -13.96 -0.96 -10.58
N PHE A 30 -14.44 -1.96 -11.32
CA PHE A 30 -15.27 -3.04 -10.80
C PHE A 30 -14.47 -4.32 -10.59
N HIS A 31 -14.37 -4.75 -9.32
CA HIS A 31 -13.72 -6.00 -8.95
C HIS A 31 -14.69 -7.17 -9.06
N ILE A 32 -14.26 -8.22 -9.76
CA ILE A 32 -15.00 -9.46 -9.98
C ILE A 32 -14.13 -10.63 -9.53
N ASP A 33 -14.58 -11.37 -8.52
CA ASP A 33 -13.96 -12.63 -8.10
C ASP A 33 -14.51 -13.79 -8.93
N PHE A 34 -13.63 -14.53 -9.58
CA PHE A 34 -13.96 -15.74 -10.33
C PHE A 34 -13.22 -16.94 -9.75
N ASN A 35 -13.97 -17.77 -9.03
CA ASN A 35 -13.52 -19.07 -8.57
C ASN A 35 -14.22 -20.17 -9.37
N ASP A 36 -13.46 -20.91 -10.17
CA ASP A 36 -14.02 -21.85 -11.15
C ASP A 36 -14.56 -23.15 -10.55
N LYS A 37 -14.31 -23.41 -9.27
CA LYS A 37 -14.98 -24.47 -8.50
C LYS A 37 -16.36 -24.05 -8.00
N LYS A 38 -16.65 -22.75 -7.96
CA LYS A 38 -17.89 -22.18 -7.40
C LYS A 38 -18.82 -21.61 -8.48
N VAL A 39 -18.27 -21.11 -9.57
CA VAL A 39 -19.00 -20.35 -10.58
C VAL A 39 -18.55 -20.76 -11.98
N GLU A 40 -19.52 -20.94 -12.88
CA GLU A 40 -19.26 -21.18 -14.30
C GLU A 40 -18.80 -19.90 -15.03
N ILE A 41 -17.89 -20.06 -16.00
CA ILE A 41 -17.34 -18.93 -16.75
C ILE A 41 -18.42 -18.18 -17.55
N GLU A 42 -19.45 -18.88 -18.03
CA GLU A 42 -20.60 -18.33 -18.75
C GLU A 42 -21.39 -17.34 -17.90
N LYS A 43 -21.45 -17.56 -16.57
CA LYS A 43 -22.06 -16.60 -15.65
C LYS A 43 -21.22 -15.33 -15.57
N ILE A 44 -19.90 -15.46 -15.43
CA ILE A 44 -18.99 -14.30 -15.39
C ILE A 44 -19.08 -13.51 -16.70
N GLU A 45 -19.10 -14.19 -17.85
CA GLU A 45 -19.25 -13.53 -19.15
C GLU A 45 -20.56 -12.74 -19.25
N ARG A 46 -21.66 -13.33 -18.79
CA ARG A 46 -22.97 -12.67 -18.78
C ARG A 46 -22.98 -11.46 -17.85
N ASP A 47 -22.39 -11.59 -16.67
CA ASP A 47 -22.29 -10.50 -15.71
C ASP A 47 -21.44 -9.34 -16.27
N ILE A 48 -20.31 -9.62 -16.92
CA ILE A 48 -19.49 -8.61 -17.61
C ILE A 48 -20.29 -7.88 -18.70
N LYS A 49 -21.06 -8.60 -19.52
CA LYS A 49 -21.93 -7.98 -20.54
C LYS A 49 -22.98 -7.07 -19.90
N ARG A 50 -23.61 -7.51 -18.81
CA ARG A 50 -24.60 -6.71 -18.06
C ARG A 50 -23.99 -5.44 -17.47
N ILE A 51 -22.80 -5.54 -16.88
CA ILE A 51 -22.04 -4.40 -16.34
C ILE A 51 -21.73 -3.40 -17.48
N ARG A 52 -21.20 -3.89 -18.61
CA ARG A 52 -20.82 -3.05 -19.76
C ARG A 52 -22.00 -2.37 -20.45
N ASN A 53 -23.22 -2.90 -20.30
CA ASN A 53 -24.42 -2.26 -20.84
C ASN A 53 -24.82 -1.00 -20.06
N VAL A 54 -24.37 -0.86 -18.81
CA VAL A 54 -24.76 0.27 -17.93
C VAL A 54 -23.58 1.14 -17.49
N SER A 55 -22.33 0.70 -17.73
CA SER A 55 -21.13 1.47 -17.37
C SER A 55 -19.94 1.12 -18.27
N SER A 56 -19.07 2.11 -18.48
CA SER A 56 -17.76 1.95 -19.14
C SER A 56 -16.59 1.81 -18.15
N THR A 57 -16.86 1.77 -16.85
CA THR A 57 -15.83 1.68 -15.82
C THR A 57 -15.02 0.38 -15.97
N PRO A 58 -13.67 0.41 -15.85
CA PRO A 58 -12.81 -0.74 -16.12
C PRO A 58 -13.09 -1.94 -15.22
N ILE A 59 -12.86 -3.15 -15.76
CA ILE A 59 -13.07 -4.40 -15.04
C ILE A 59 -11.73 -4.95 -14.50
N ASP A 60 -11.77 -5.30 -13.22
CA ASP A 60 -10.68 -5.90 -12.46
C ASP A 60 -11.07 -7.32 -12.05
N LEU A 61 -10.55 -8.31 -12.78
CA LEU A 61 -10.90 -9.71 -12.60
C LEU A 61 -9.85 -10.43 -11.75
N HIS A 62 -10.29 -11.09 -10.70
CA HIS A 62 -9.46 -11.98 -9.89
C HIS A 62 -9.81 -13.44 -10.19
N ILE A 63 -8.85 -14.19 -10.74
CA ILE A 63 -9.03 -15.57 -11.15
C ILE A 63 -8.42 -16.50 -10.10
N ILE A 64 -9.25 -17.37 -9.54
CA ILE A 64 -8.90 -18.41 -8.58
C ILE A 64 -9.19 -19.75 -9.26
N SER A 65 -8.16 -20.40 -9.79
CA SER A 65 -8.29 -21.62 -10.60
C SER A 65 -7.00 -22.45 -10.55
N GLU A 66 -7.15 -23.77 -10.71
CA GLU A 66 -6.02 -24.69 -10.89
C GLU A 66 -5.38 -24.61 -12.28
N GLU A 67 -6.16 -24.20 -13.29
CA GLU A 67 -5.75 -24.10 -14.69
C GLU A 67 -6.14 -22.73 -15.28
N PRO A 68 -5.60 -21.62 -14.76
CA PRO A 68 -5.93 -20.28 -15.22
C PRO A 68 -5.71 -20.04 -16.72
N SER A 69 -4.78 -20.73 -17.38
CA SER A 69 -4.47 -20.51 -18.80
C SER A 69 -5.68 -20.73 -19.73
N LYS A 70 -6.63 -21.59 -19.34
CA LYS A 70 -7.83 -21.85 -20.16
C LYS A 70 -8.74 -20.62 -20.31
N TYR A 71 -8.57 -19.61 -19.44
CA TYR A 71 -9.36 -18.38 -19.47
C TYR A 71 -8.71 -17.26 -20.29
N ASN A 72 -7.54 -17.47 -20.88
CA ASN A 72 -6.83 -16.44 -21.65
C ASN A 72 -7.67 -15.91 -22.84
N ASN A 73 -8.30 -16.80 -23.59
CA ASN A 73 -9.19 -16.41 -24.69
C ASN A 73 -10.41 -15.62 -24.19
N PHE A 74 -10.96 -16.01 -23.04
CA PHE A 74 -12.06 -15.31 -22.40
C PHE A 74 -11.66 -13.88 -22.00
N ILE A 75 -10.48 -13.70 -21.40
CA ILE A 75 -9.94 -12.41 -20.98
C ILE A 75 -9.79 -11.48 -22.18
N LEU A 76 -9.15 -11.96 -23.25
CA LEU A 76 -8.88 -11.16 -24.45
C LEU A 76 -10.17 -10.81 -25.20
N ARG A 77 -11.07 -11.78 -25.39
CA ARG A 77 -12.36 -11.57 -26.08
C ARG A 77 -13.22 -10.54 -25.35
N ASN A 78 -13.24 -10.59 -24.02
CA ASN A 78 -14.03 -9.66 -23.21
C ASN A 78 -13.28 -8.35 -22.91
N LYS A 79 -12.05 -8.17 -23.41
CA LYS A 79 -11.22 -6.97 -23.23
C LYS A 79 -11.14 -6.54 -21.76
N ILE A 80 -10.79 -7.49 -20.89
CA ILE A 80 -10.66 -7.22 -19.45
C ILE A 80 -9.45 -6.31 -19.21
N ASP A 81 -9.64 -5.24 -18.45
CA ASP A 81 -8.63 -4.20 -18.24
C ASP A 81 -7.52 -4.66 -17.29
N ARG A 82 -7.90 -5.41 -16.25
CA ARG A 82 -6.98 -5.89 -15.23
C ARG A 82 -7.30 -7.32 -14.80
N VAL A 83 -6.28 -8.18 -14.71
CA VAL A 83 -6.43 -9.58 -14.30
C VAL A 83 -5.37 -9.98 -13.30
N ALA A 84 -5.78 -10.48 -12.12
CA ALA A 84 -4.90 -11.09 -11.15
C ALA A 84 -5.14 -12.61 -11.09
N TYR A 85 -4.08 -13.41 -11.11
CA TYR A 85 -4.16 -14.86 -10.93
C TYR A 85 -3.72 -15.25 -9.51
N GLN A 86 -4.54 -16.02 -8.80
CA GLN A 86 -4.22 -16.53 -7.46
C GLN A 86 -3.13 -17.59 -7.53
N PHE A 87 -1.92 -17.24 -7.10
CA PHE A 87 -0.72 -18.08 -7.23
C PHE A 87 -0.86 -19.47 -6.59
N GLU A 88 -1.44 -19.54 -5.39
CA GLU A 88 -1.55 -20.76 -4.60
C GLU A 88 -2.48 -21.81 -5.22
N ASP A 89 -3.40 -21.40 -6.08
CA ASP A 89 -4.33 -22.31 -6.73
C ASP A 89 -3.74 -22.93 -7.99
N ILE A 90 -2.75 -22.30 -8.63
CA ILE A 90 -2.19 -22.72 -9.92
C ILE A 90 -1.47 -24.07 -9.79
N LYS A 91 -1.92 -25.07 -10.56
CA LYS A 91 -1.29 -26.40 -10.65
C LYS A 91 -0.67 -26.70 -12.01
N GLU A 92 -0.76 -25.77 -12.94
CA GLU A 92 -0.11 -25.87 -14.25
C GLU A 92 1.42 -25.79 -14.11
N ASN A 93 2.13 -26.82 -14.61
CA ASN A 93 3.60 -26.88 -14.55
C ASN A 93 4.26 -25.71 -15.28
N GLU A 94 3.69 -25.29 -16.41
CA GLU A 94 4.23 -24.25 -17.30
C GLU A 94 3.34 -23.01 -17.37
N PHE A 95 2.69 -22.65 -16.25
CA PHE A 95 1.94 -21.38 -16.22
C PHE A 95 2.88 -20.18 -16.46
N ASP A 96 2.45 -19.31 -17.37
CA ASP A 96 3.01 -17.99 -17.59
C ASP A 96 1.89 -16.98 -17.84
N ILE A 97 2.20 -15.71 -17.61
CA ILE A 97 1.28 -14.59 -17.73
C ILE A 97 1.15 -14.21 -19.21
N PRO A 98 -0.09 -14.08 -19.75
CA PRO A 98 -0.28 -13.72 -21.15
C PRO A 98 0.34 -12.37 -21.49
N ASN A 99 0.86 -12.25 -22.72
CA ASN A 99 1.27 -10.96 -23.25
C ASN A 99 0.05 -10.21 -23.81
N SER A 100 -0.24 -9.02 -23.30
CA SER A 100 -1.33 -8.17 -23.79
C SER A 100 -0.96 -6.70 -23.62
N GLU A 101 -1.26 -5.89 -24.64
CA GLU A 101 -1.13 -4.43 -24.55
C GLU A 101 -2.32 -3.78 -23.83
N ASN A 102 -3.47 -4.44 -23.85
CA ASN A 102 -4.74 -3.89 -23.34
C ASN A 102 -5.12 -4.39 -21.94
N THR A 103 -4.50 -5.47 -21.49
CA THR A 103 -4.79 -6.08 -20.18
C THR A 103 -3.57 -5.99 -19.29
N LYS A 104 -3.72 -5.36 -18.12
CA LYS A 104 -2.69 -5.36 -17.09
C LYS A 104 -2.82 -6.63 -16.26
N PHE A 105 -1.81 -7.47 -16.32
CA PHE A 105 -1.77 -8.68 -15.51
C PHE A 105 -1.04 -8.46 -14.19
N GLY A 106 -1.45 -9.21 -13.18
CA GLY A 106 -0.79 -9.28 -11.89
C GLY A 106 -0.88 -10.67 -11.27
N LEU A 107 -0.11 -10.84 -10.19
CA LEU A 107 -0.11 -12.07 -9.40
C LEU A 107 -0.76 -11.79 -8.05
N ALA A 108 -1.79 -12.55 -7.70
CA ALA A 108 -2.40 -12.53 -6.39
C ALA A 108 -1.73 -13.54 -5.47
N ILE A 109 -1.42 -13.15 -4.24
CA ILE A 109 -0.82 -14.02 -3.23
C ILE A 109 -1.49 -13.80 -1.87
N THR A 110 -1.53 -14.85 -1.05
CA THR A 110 -2.00 -14.79 0.33
C THR A 110 -0.95 -14.23 1.28
N SER A 111 -1.40 -13.95 2.51
CA SER A 111 -0.55 -13.48 3.60
C SER A 111 0.56 -14.47 4.00
N ASN A 112 0.47 -15.75 3.63
CA ASN A 112 1.49 -16.76 3.98
C ASN A 112 2.53 -16.99 2.88
N THR A 113 2.21 -16.67 1.63
CA THR A 113 3.11 -16.89 0.48
C THR A 113 4.23 -15.85 0.41
N ASN A 114 5.46 -16.29 0.18
CA ASN A 114 6.60 -15.37 0.03
C ASN A 114 6.43 -14.49 -1.22
N ILE A 115 6.70 -13.19 -1.11
CA ILE A 115 6.62 -12.26 -2.24
C ILE A 115 7.62 -12.59 -3.37
N GLU A 116 8.67 -13.36 -3.09
CA GLU A 116 9.68 -13.77 -4.07
C GLU A 116 9.12 -14.62 -5.21
N VAL A 117 7.94 -15.25 -5.03
CA VAL A 117 7.26 -15.97 -6.12
C VAL A 117 6.93 -15.04 -7.31
N PHE A 118 6.84 -13.73 -7.06
CA PHE A 118 6.64 -12.72 -8.09
C PHE A 118 7.82 -12.63 -9.07
N ASN A 119 9.05 -13.00 -8.66
CA ASN A 119 10.25 -12.89 -9.50
C ASN A 119 10.04 -13.60 -10.85
N LYS A 120 9.48 -14.82 -10.81
CA LYS A 120 9.22 -15.66 -11.99
C LYS A 120 8.36 -14.93 -13.04
N TYR A 121 7.46 -14.06 -12.61
CA TYR A 121 6.46 -13.41 -13.47
C TYR A 121 6.71 -11.91 -13.63
N SER A 122 7.79 -11.38 -13.06
CA SER A 122 7.99 -9.95 -12.88
C SER A 122 8.07 -9.15 -14.19
N ASP A 123 8.50 -9.76 -15.29
CA ASP A 123 8.56 -9.11 -16.60
C ASP A 123 7.17 -8.89 -17.23
N ARG A 124 6.24 -9.81 -16.98
CA ARG A 124 4.87 -9.79 -17.53
C ARG A 124 3.83 -9.21 -16.57
N CYS A 125 4.08 -9.31 -15.27
CA CYS A 125 3.20 -8.75 -14.23
C CYS A 125 3.46 -7.26 -14.03
N SER A 126 2.40 -6.47 -14.07
CA SER A 126 2.41 -5.03 -13.77
C SER A 126 2.25 -4.73 -12.28
N TYR A 127 1.64 -5.65 -11.52
CA TYR A 127 1.33 -5.46 -10.11
C TYR A 127 1.23 -6.78 -9.33
N ILE A 128 1.32 -6.68 -8.01
CA ILE A 128 0.97 -7.75 -7.08
C ILE A 128 -0.37 -7.42 -6.40
N LEU A 129 -1.23 -8.42 -6.20
CA LEU A 129 -2.43 -8.32 -5.39
C LEU A 129 -2.22 -9.09 -4.08
N LEU A 130 -2.17 -8.38 -2.95
CA LEU A 130 -2.02 -9.00 -1.64
C LEU A 130 -3.40 -9.33 -1.07
N MET A 131 -3.70 -10.62 -0.94
CA MET A 131 -4.88 -11.14 -0.27
C MET A 131 -4.63 -11.16 1.24
N THR A 132 -5.28 -10.23 1.94
CA THR A 132 -5.10 -10.00 3.38
C THR A 132 -6.19 -10.66 4.23
N THR A 133 -7.14 -11.30 3.57
CA THR A 133 -8.16 -12.21 4.12
C THR A 133 -8.18 -13.49 3.29
N THR A 134 -9.09 -14.42 3.61
CA THR A 134 -9.33 -15.60 2.77
C THR A 134 -9.74 -15.17 1.34
N PRO A 135 -9.09 -15.67 0.28
CA PRO A 135 -9.45 -15.35 -1.09
C PRO A 135 -10.90 -15.70 -1.44
N GLY A 136 -11.59 -14.76 -2.12
CA GLY A 136 -12.98 -14.93 -2.54
C GLY A 136 -14.02 -14.90 -1.40
N GLU A 137 -13.65 -14.45 -0.20
CA GLU A 137 -14.57 -14.29 0.94
C GLU A 137 -14.71 -12.83 1.39
N SER A 138 -15.94 -12.39 1.63
CA SER A 138 -16.24 -11.02 2.09
C SER A 138 -16.24 -10.90 3.62
N GLY A 139 -15.70 -9.80 4.15
CA GLY A 139 -15.87 -9.40 5.56
C GLY A 139 -14.78 -9.85 6.54
N GLY A 140 -13.66 -10.39 6.04
CA GLY A 140 -12.50 -10.71 6.88
C GLY A 140 -11.81 -9.45 7.46
N LYS A 141 -10.99 -9.64 8.48
CA LYS A 141 -10.14 -8.58 9.07
C LYS A 141 -8.78 -8.53 8.38
N PHE A 142 -8.26 -7.33 8.17
CA PHE A 142 -6.93 -7.13 7.58
C PHE A 142 -5.84 -7.80 8.42
N ASN A 143 -5.00 -8.61 7.78
CA ASN A 143 -3.84 -9.22 8.43
C ASN A 143 -2.64 -8.26 8.41
N THR A 144 -2.22 -7.80 9.60
CA THR A 144 -1.18 -6.78 9.79
C THR A 144 0.21 -7.20 9.30
N ILE A 145 0.47 -8.50 9.10
CA ILE A 145 1.73 -8.97 8.49
C ILE A 145 1.96 -8.35 7.10
N ASN A 146 0.87 -7.99 6.40
CA ASN A 146 0.95 -7.42 5.07
C ASN A 146 1.56 -6.03 5.04
N PHE A 147 1.56 -5.27 6.15
CA PHE A 147 2.26 -3.98 6.19
C PHE A 147 3.77 -4.14 5.90
N LYS A 148 4.39 -5.18 6.47
CA LYS A 148 5.79 -5.51 6.19
C LYS A 148 5.98 -6.02 4.76
N LYS A 149 5.06 -6.86 4.25
CA LYS A 149 5.11 -7.34 2.86
C LYS A 149 5.02 -6.21 1.85
N ILE A 150 4.15 -5.22 2.07
CA ILE A 150 4.00 -4.05 1.19
C ILE A 150 5.33 -3.30 1.08
N ARG A 151 5.98 -3.00 2.22
CA ARG A 151 7.30 -2.33 2.23
C ARG A 151 8.37 -3.17 1.55
N HIS A 152 8.40 -4.47 1.85
CA HIS A 152 9.39 -5.38 1.27
C HIS A 152 9.22 -5.49 -0.25
N PHE A 153 7.99 -5.63 -0.75
CA PHE A 153 7.70 -5.68 -2.18
C PHE A 153 8.09 -4.37 -2.88
N LYS A 154 7.74 -3.21 -2.30
CA LYS A 154 8.12 -1.91 -2.86
C LYS A 154 9.64 -1.75 -3.00
N LYS A 155 10.42 -2.31 -2.07
CA LYS A 155 11.88 -2.30 -2.13
C LYS A 155 12.42 -3.19 -3.26
N LEU A 156 11.84 -4.37 -3.45
CA LEU A 156 12.28 -5.31 -4.50
C LEU A 156 11.83 -4.88 -5.90
N TYR A 157 10.64 -4.29 -6.01
CA TYR A 157 10.00 -3.96 -7.28
C TYR A 157 9.47 -2.51 -7.29
N PRO A 158 10.35 -1.50 -7.25
CA PRO A 158 9.96 -0.09 -7.09
C PRO A 158 9.04 0.44 -8.20
N ASN A 159 9.10 -0.16 -9.39
CA ASN A 159 8.30 0.23 -10.55
C ASN A 159 6.98 -0.55 -10.69
N LYS A 160 6.72 -1.53 -9.81
CA LYS A 160 5.51 -2.36 -9.87
C LYS A 160 4.47 -1.83 -8.88
N SER A 161 3.20 -1.92 -9.27
CA SER A 161 2.11 -1.49 -8.40
C SER A 161 1.79 -2.56 -7.35
N ILE A 162 1.32 -2.12 -6.19
CA ILE A 162 0.83 -2.96 -5.11
C ILE A 162 -0.66 -2.70 -4.99
N HIS A 163 -1.43 -3.78 -5.08
CA HIS A 163 -2.85 -3.79 -4.81
C HIS A 163 -3.14 -4.64 -3.58
N VAL A 164 -4.22 -4.32 -2.88
CA VAL A 164 -4.60 -5.03 -1.65
C VAL A 164 -6.08 -5.37 -1.68
N ASP A 165 -6.40 -6.62 -1.37
CA ASP A 165 -7.76 -7.11 -1.22
C ASP A 165 -7.94 -7.80 0.14
N GLY A 166 -9.12 -7.63 0.73
CA GLY A 166 -9.46 -8.10 2.08
C GLY A 166 -9.39 -7.02 3.14
N GLY A 167 -10.40 -6.96 4.02
CA GLY A 167 -10.37 -6.17 5.25
C GLY A 167 -10.23 -4.65 5.10
N ILE A 168 -10.50 -4.09 3.93
CA ILE A 168 -10.37 -2.65 3.67
C ILE A 168 -11.53 -1.87 4.31
N ASN A 169 -11.21 -1.09 5.34
CA ASN A 169 -12.06 -0.07 5.96
C ASN A 169 -11.38 1.32 5.84
N ASP A 170 -11.92 2.34 6.48
CA ASP A 170 -11.36 3.70 6.50
C ASP A 170 -9.96 3.76 7.15
N GLU A 171 -9.78 3.08 8.29
CA GLU A 171 -8.49 2.98 8.98
C GLU A 171 -7.40 2.34 8.12
N ILE A 172 -7.69 1.17 7.54
CA ILE A 172 -6.77 0.43 6.67
C ILE A 172 -6.55 1.20 5.37
N GLY A 173 -7.60 1.78 4.78
CA GLY A 173 -7.49 2.60 3.56
C GLY A 173 -6.53 3.78 3.74
N PHE A 174 -6.56 4.45 4.89
CA PHE A 174 -5.58 5.49 5.23
C PHE A 174 -4.15 4.94 5.31
N LEU A 175 -3.94 3.79 5.97
CA LEU A 175 -2.62 3.15 6.05
C LEU A 175 -2.10 2.69 4.68
N MET A 176 -2.98 2.21 3.79
CA MET A 176 -2.63 1.84 2.42
C MET A 176 -2.09 3.06 1.65
N ARG A 177 -2.67 4.24 1.84
CA ARG A 177 -2.16 5.50 1.25
C ARG A 177 -0.81 5.89 1.82
N ILE A 178 -0.61 5.79 3.14
CA ILE A 178 0.70 6.01 3.77
C ILE A 178 1.78 5.09 3.19
N LEU A 179 1.45 3.81 2.98
CA LEU A 179 2.39 2.82 2.44
C LEU A 179 2.59 2.94 0.92
N GLY A 180 1.81 3.78 0.25
CA GLY A 180 1.88 4.00 -1.20
C GLY A 180 1.31 2.86 -2.03
N VAL A 181 0.28 2.19 -1.51
CA VAL A 181 -0.53 1.22 -2.25
C VAL A 181 -1.33 1.93 -3.33
N GLN A 182 -1.26 1.43 -4.56
CA GLN A 182 -1.84 2.09 -5.73
C GLN A 182 -3.33 1.80 -5.89
N SER A 183 -3.79 0.62 -5.49
CA SER A 183 -5.20 0.22 -5.57
C SER A 183 -5.61 -0.62 -4.38
N VAL A 184 -6.85 -0.45 -3.91
CA VAL A 184 -7.45 -1.37 -2.94
C VAL A 184 -8.75 -1.93 -3.48
N VAL A 185 -9.08 -3.16 -3.12
CA VAL A 185 -10.38 -3.76 -3.37
C VAL A 185 -11.25 -3.54 -2.14
N SER A 186 -12.42 -2.92 -2.31
CA SER A 186 -13.37 -2.70 -1.22
C SER A 186 -14.72 -3.33 -1.54
N GLY A 187 -15.15 -4.24 -0.68
CA GLY A 187 -16.42 -4.94 -0.78
C GLY A 187 -17.42 -4.46 0.25
N SER A 188 -17.62 -5.27 1.29
CA SER A 188 -18.65 -5.05 2.31
C SER A 188 -18.61 -3.66 2.94
N PHE A 189 -17.43 -3.08 3.22
CA PHE A 189 -17.32 -1.74 3.78
C PHE A 189 -17.95 -0.67 2.86
N LEU A 190 -17.64 -0.74 1.55
CA LEU A 190 -18.11 0.23 0.57
C LEU A 190 -19.64 0.18 0.40
N VAL A 191 -20.20 -1.04 0.36
CA VAL A 191 -21.63 -1.25 0.02
C VAL A 191 -22.57 -1.42 1.23
N LYS A 192 -22.05 -1.40 2.46
CA LYS A 192 -22.85 -1.62 3.69
C LYS A 192 -23.82 -0.47 3.99
N GLU A 193 -23.40 0.76 3.75
CA GLU A 193 -24.19 1.98 4.01
C GLU A 193 -24.44 2.73 2.69
N ASN A 194 -24.55 4.05 2.75
CA ASN A 194 -24.54 4.90 1.57
C ASN A 194 -23.15 4.87 0.90
N ILE A 195 -23.10 4.46 -0.37
CA ILE A 195 -21.84 4.28 -1.11
C ILE A 195 -21.01 5.57 -1.16
N SER A 196 -21.63 6.73 -1.43
CA SER A 196 -20.93 8.02 -1.47
C SER A 196 -20.26 8.34 -0.13
N LYS A 197 -20.96 8.09 0.98
CA LYS A 197 -20.43 8.29 2.34
C LYS A 197 -19.29 7.32 2.64
N SER A 198 -19.43 6.05 2.29
CA SER A 198 -18.38 5.04 2.50
C SER A 198 -17.13 5.33 1.66
N LEU A 199 -17.32 5.74 0.40
CA LEU A 199 -16.23 6.14 -0.49
C LEU A 199 -15.50 7.37 0.05
N LEU A 200 -16.24 8.36 0.55
CA LEU A 200 -15.65 9.52 1.21
C LEU A 200 -14.81 9.09 2.42
N LYS A 201 -15.33 8.20 3.28
CA LYS A 201 -14.58 7.67 4.44
C LYS A 201 -13.28 6.95 4.03
N LEU A 202 -13.27 6.20 2.92
CA LEU A 202 -12.05 5.54 2.41
C LEU A 202 -10.99 6.54 1.93
N LYS A 203 -11.44 7.65 1.33
CA LYS A 203 -10.56 8.69 0.78
C LYS A 203 -10.16 9.75 1.82
N SER A 204 -10.94 9.93 2.89
CA SER A 204 -10.71 10.95 3.92
C SER A 204 -9.79 10.48 5.06
N SER A 205 -9.43 11.40 5.96
CA SER A 205 -8.72 11.07 7.20
C SER A 205 -9.56 10.18 8.12
N VAL A 206 -8.86 9.40 8.95
CA VAL A 206 -9.47 8.42 9.87
C VAL A 206 -10.22 9.12 11.00
N VAL A 207 -11.45 8.70 11.27
CA VAL A 207 -12.28 9.29 12.34
C VAL A 207 -12.00 8.63 13.69
N ASN A 208 -11.80 7.30 13.74
CA ASN A 208 -11.48 6.56 14.96
C ASN A 208 -10.64 5.31 14.66
N SER A 209 -9.48 5.21 15.31
CA SER A 209 -8.54 4.09 15.14
C SER A 209 -8.09 3.52 16.49
N GLN A 210 -8.08 2.19 16.57
CA GLN A 210 -7.48 1.45 17.68
C GLN A 210 -6.11 0.85 17.33
N LEU A 211 -5.76 0.79 16.04
CA LEU A 211 -4.45 0.33 15.60
C LEU A 211 -3.34 1.18 16.20
N LYS A 212 -2.34 0.48 16.73
CA LYS A 212 -1.17 1.09 17.36
C LYS A 212 -0.08 1.33 16.34
N VAL A 213 0.69 2.39 16.54
CA VAL A 213 1.84 2.75 15.70
C VAL A 213 2.78 1.57 15.46
N LYS A 214 3.03 0.74 16.49
CA LYS A 214 3.89 -0.46 16.37
C LYS A 214 3.48 -1.45 15.27
N GLU A 215 2.20 -1.45 14.88
CA GLU A 215 1.65 -2.44 13.96
C GLU A 215 2.02 -2.12 12.50
N PHE A 216 2.17 -0.83 12.17
CA PHE A 216 2.38 -0.39 10.78
C PHE A 216 3.66 0.42 10.56
N MET A 217 4.34 0.87 11.62
CA MET A 217 5.60 1.62 11.50
C MET A 217 6.67 0.84 10.72
N ILE A 218 7.62 1.59 10.16
CA ILE A 218 8.89 1.06 9.69
C ILE A 218 9.67 0.63 10.94
N SER A 219 10.10 -0.64 11.01
CA SER A 219 10.78 -1.13 12.20
C SER A 219 12.17 -0.53 12.32
N LYS A 220 12.78 -0.61 13.52
CA LYS A 220 14.13 -0.08 13.76
C LYS A 220 15.15 -0.60 12.76
N GLU A 221 15.07 -1.87 12.39
CA GLU A 221 16.00 -2.54 11.46
C GLU A 221 15.88 -2.01 10.03
N GLU A 222 14.70 -1.49 9.68
CA GLU A 222 14.39 -0.89 8.39
C GLU A 222 14.63 0.64 8.37
N CYS A 223 15.08 1.23 9.48
CA CYS A 223 15.31 2.66 9.60
C CYS A 223 16.77 3.07 9.26
N PRO A 224 16.97 4.24 8.65
CA PRO A 224 18.29 4.81 8.42
C PRO A 224 18.85 5.39 9.74
N ILE A 225 19.54 4.55 10.52
CA ILE A 225 20.13 4.95 11.81
C ILE A 225 21.65 5.15 11.67
N ILE A 226 22.16 6.22 12.29
CA ILE A 226 23.58 6.57 12.34
C ILE A 226 24.03 6.94 13.76
N ASP A 227 25.35 6.93 13.98
CA ASP A 227 25.97 7.45 15.21
C ASP A 227 26.17 8.96 15.12
N MET A 228 26.11 9.66 16.26
CA MET A 228 26.30 11.11 16.38
C MET A 228 27.66 11.62 15.87
N LYS A 229 28.68 10.77 15.78
CA LYS A 229 30.00 11.11 15.22
C LYS A 229 30.14 10.79 13.72
N SER A 230 29.06 10.40 13.05
CA SER A 230 29.11 10.05 11.62
C SER A 230 29.49 11.26 10.79
N SER A 231 30.39 11.07 9.83
CA SER A 231 30.80 12.12 8.88
C SER A 231 29.70 12.42 7.86
N LEU A 232 29.71 13.64 7.30
CA LEU A 232 28.73 14.03 6.29
C LEU A 232 28.60 13.07 5.09
N PRO A 233 29.69 12.53 4.49
CA PRO A 233 29.57 11.54 3.43
C PRO A 233 28.81 10.27 3.84
N ASN A 234 29.03 9.77 5.07
CA ASN A 234 28.32 8.60 5.59
C ASN A 234 26.83 8.91 5.82
N ILE A 235 26.51 10.11 6.30
CA ILE A 235 25.14 10.59 6.46
C ILE A 235 24.42 10.60 5.11
N LEU A 236 25.02 11.25 4.11
CA LEU A 236 24.47 11.35 2.76
C LEU A 236 24.27 9.98 2.12
N LYS A 237 25.26 9.09 2.22
CA LYS A 237 25.14 7.71 1.74
C LYS A 237 23.97 6.99 2.40
N LYS A 238 23.82 7.09 3.73
CA LYS A 238 22.72 6.44 4.45
C LYS A 238 21.35 6.99 4.04
N ILE A 239 21.25 8.29 3.80
CA ILE A 239 20.00 8.91 3.32
C ILE A 239 19.65 8.40 1.92
N ASN A 240 20.63 8.30 1.03
CA ASN A 240 20.45 7.78 -0.32
C ASN A 240 20.08 6.28 -0.33
N ASP A 241 20.77 5.46 0.47
CA ASP A 241 20.57 3.99 0.49
C ASP A 241 19.15 3.59 0.95
N PHE A 242 18.48 4.44 1.75
CA PHE A 242 17.13 4.18 2.27
C PHE A 242 16.04 4.97 1.56
N ASP A 243 16.39 5.98 0.78
CA ASP A 243 15.47 6.84 0.02
C ASP A 243 14.32 7.45 0.85
N PHE A 244 14.60 7.77 2.11
CA PHE A 244 13.64 8.43 3.01
C PHE A 244 13.90 9.93 3.17
N GLY A 245 15.04 10.46 2.69
CA GLY A 245 15.38 11.88 2.84
C GLY A 245 15.80 12.30 4.27
N TYR A 246 15.94 11.36 5.20
CA TYR A 246 16.40 11.60 6.57
C TYR A 246 17.16 10.41 7.17
N VAL A 247 17.85 10.66 8.27
CA VAL A 247 18.43 9.67 9.19
C VAL A 247 18.02 9.95 10.62
N LEU A 248 17.94 8.90 11.44
CA LEU A 248 17.79 8.98 12.88
C LEU A 248 19.17 8.86 13.53
N VAL A 249 19.41 9.63 14.60
CA VAL A 249 20.72 9.67 15.25
C VAL A 249 20.66 9.07 16.65
N GLU A 250 21.57 8.14 16.93
CA GLU A 250 21.78 7.56 18.26
C GLU A 250 23.14 7.98 18.84
N ASN A 251 23.23 8.00 20.17
CA ASN A 251 24.50 8.11 20.88
C ASN A 251 25.14 6.72 21.11
N SER A 252 26.30 6.70 21.77
CA SER A 252 27.02 5.47 22.14
C SER A 252 26.19 4.52 23.02
N ASN A 253 25.22 5.03 23.77
CA ASN A 253 24.32 4.26 24.64
C ASN A 253 23.07 3.74 23.90
N LYS A 254 22.98 3.93 22.57
CA LYS A 254 21.81 3.60 21.75
C LYS A 254 20.55 4.36 22.17
N GLU A 255 20.72 5.57 22.68
CA GLU A 255 19.64 6.51 22.94
C GLU A 255 19.45 7.44 21.74
N PHE A 256 18.20 7.74 21.42
CA PHE A 256 17.80 8.69 20.40
C PHE A 256 18.23 10.12 20.78
N VAL A 257 18.95 10.77 19.88
CA VAL A 257 19.49 12.13 20.06
C VAL A 257 18.74 13.14 19.20
N GLY A 258 18.27 12.72 18.03
CA GLY A 258 17.60 13.60 17.08
C GLY A 258 17.55 13.03 15.68
N ILE A 259 17.31 13.90 14.71
CA ILE A 259 17.22 13.57 13.28
C ILE A 259 18.14 14.46 12.46
N ILE A 260 18.50 14.00 11.27
CA ILE A 260 19.10 14.85 10.24
C ILE A 260 18.31 14.60 8.95
N SER A 261 17.73 15.67 8.39
CA SER A 261 17.08 15.68 7.08
C SER A 261 17.97 16.35 6.02
N MET A 262 17.59 16.27 4.74
CA MET A 262 18.23 17.06 3.68
C MET A 262 18.22 18.58 3.95
N ALA A 263 17.18 19.09 4.63
CA ALA A 263 17.13 20.49 5.01
C ALA A 263 18.20 20.85 6.07
N ASP A 264 18.47 19.94 7.00
CA ASP A 264 19.51 20.11 8.01
C ASP A 264 20.91 20.04 7.40
N VAL A 265 21.14 19.09 6.49
CA VAL A 265 22.39 18.99 5.72
C VAL A 265 22.65 20.28 4.94
N ARG A 266 21.65 20.79 4.21
CA ARG A 266 21.76 22.05 3.47
C ARG A 266 22.13 23.21 4.39
N ARG A 267 21.46 23.36 5.53
CA ARG A 267 21.76 24.42 6.52
C ARG A 267 23.18 24.28 7.08
N GLY A 268 23.61 23.06 7.39
CA GLY A 268 24.94 22.75 7.87
C GLY A 268 26.04 23.13 6.88
N LEU A 269 25.85 22.75 5.60
CA LEU A 269 26.77 23.11 4.51
C LEU A 269 26.94 24.63 4.37
N ILE A 270 25.84 25.37 4.36
CA ILE A 270 25.88 26.85 4.26
C ILE A 270 26.63 27.45 5.45
N LYS A 271 26.35 26.98 6.68
CA LYS A 271 26.99 27.50 7.90
C LYS A 271 28.50 27.27 7.96
N LYS A 272 29.00 26.24 7.28
CA LYS A 272 30.41 25.83 7.29
C LYS A 272 31.09 26.07 5.94
N GLU A 273 30.54 26.98 5.13
CA GLU A 273 31.10 27.40 3.84
C GLU A 273 31.40 26.21 2.89
N PHE A 274 30.52 25.20 2.92
CA PHE A 274 30.63 23.96 2.14
C PHE A 274 31.89 23.12 2.41
N ASP A 275 32.59 23.34 3.52
CA ASP A 275 33.71 22.48 3.93
C ASP A 275 33.21 21.16 4.54
N ILE A 276 33.04 20.16 3.69
CA ILE A 276 32.54 18.83 4.02
C ILE A 276 33.39 18.12 5.10
N LYS A 277 34.69 18.41 5.18
CA LYS A 277 35.59 17.74 6.14
C LYS A 277 35.39 18.24 7.57
N LYS A 278 34.74 19.39 7.74
CA LYS A 278 34.47 20.03 9.04
C LYS A 278 33.02 19.85 9.51
N ILE A 279 32.27 18.96 8.87
CA ILE A 279 30.86 18.69 9.19
C ILE A 279 30.71 17.22 9.60
N ASP A 280 30.30 17.03 10.85
CA ASP A 280 29.80 15.75 11.34
C ASP A 280 28.31 15.83 11.69
N ALA A 281 27.74 14.71 12.15
CA ALA A 281 26.35 14.67 12.58
C ALA A 281 26.10 15.67 13.72
N HIS A 282 26.98 15.76 14.72
CA HIS A 282 26.82 16.67 15.86
C HIS A 282 26.61 18.13 15.45
N ASP A 283 27.26 18.59 14.38
CA ASP A 283 27.10 19.95 13.86
C ASP A 283 25.70 20.26 13.26
N ILE A 284 24.96 19.25 12.81
CA ILE A 284 23.77 19.41 11.96
C ILE A 284 22.51 18.70 12.49
N ILE A 285 22.58 18.03 13.64
CA ILE A 285 21.43 17.36 14.24
C ILE A 285 20.34 18.37 14.62
N ASN A 286 19.10 18.02 14.26
CA ASN A 286 17.93 18.58 14.91
C ASN A 286 17.59 17.76 16.18
N HIS A 287 17.85 18.35 17.35
CA HIS A 287 17.63 17.74 18.67
C HIS A 287 16.18 17.81 19.17
N ARG A 288 15.30 18.54 18.48
CA ARG A 288 13.89 18.70 18.87
C ARG A 288 12.94 18.26 17.76
N PRO A 289 13.06 17.03 17.24
CA PRO A 289 12.09 16.50 16.31
C PRO A 289 10.77 16.21 17.02
N VAL A 290 9.67 16.30 16.27
CA VAL A 290 8.39 15.75 16.69
C VAL A 290 8.53 14.22 16.74
N THR A 291 8.09 13.59 17.83
CA THR A 291 8.18 12.13 18.01
C THR A 291 6.86 11.56 18.52
N ILE A 292 6.63 10.27 18.27
CA ILE A 292 5.50 9.51 18.82
C ILE A 292 5.99 8.21 19.46
N ARG A 293 5.12 7.51 20.18
CA ARG A 293 5.41 6.24 20.85
C ARG A 293 4.77 5.06 20.14
N THR A 294 5.26 3.87 20.42
CA THR A 294 4.72 2.62 19.84
C THR A 294 3.27 2.33 20.26
N SER A 295 2.85 2.85 21.42
CA SER A 295 1.53 2.68 22.02
C SER A 295 0.49 3.74 21.62
N ASP A 296 0.92 4.78 20.92
CA ASP A 296 0.02 5.79 20.38
C ASP A 296 -0.78 5.18 19.19
N ASN A 297 -1.94 5.77 18.88
CA ASN A 297 -2.79 5.34 17.76
C ASN A 297 -2.75 6.34 16.60
N ILE A 298 -3.42 6.00 15.49
CA ILE A 298 -3.46 6.85 14.29
C ILE A 298 -4.04 8.24 14.60
N ASN A 299 -5.10 8.33 15.42
CA ASN A 299 -5.72 9.61 15.77
C ASN A 299 -4.72 10.55 16.50
N TYR A 300 -3.96 10.02 17.46
CA TYR A 300 -2.93 10.79 18.16
C TYR A 300 -1.83 11.23 17.19
N MET A 301 -1.34 10.32 16.34
CA MET A 301 -0.35 10.64 15.31
C MET A 301 -0.83 11.76 14.38
N LEU A 302 -2.07 11.69 13.88
CA LEU A 302 -2.66 12.71 13.02
C LEU A 302 -2.79 14.06 13.72
N LYS A 303 -3.28 14.07 14.96
CA LYS A 303 -3.39 15.30 15.76
C LYS A 303 -2.01 15.94 15.99
N THR A 304 -0.99 15.12 16.24
CA THR A 304 0.40 15.58 16.36
C THR A 304 0.85 16.25 15.06
N ILE A 305 0.55 15.68 13.89
CA ILE A 305 0.90 16.28 12.60
C ILE A 305 0.18 17.61 12.37
N GLN A 306 -1.13 17.67 12.65
CA GLN A 306 -1.99 18.83 12.39
C GLN A 306 -1.69 20.02 13.30
N ASN A 307 -1.05 19.82 14.45
CA ASN A 307 -0.72 20.88 15.40
C ASN A 307 0.58 21.63 15.07
N HIS A 308 1.17 21.41 13.90
CA HIS A 308 2.41 22.05 13.48
C HIS A 308 2.22 22.81 12.15
N ASP A 309 2.78 24.03 12.10
CA ASP A 309 2.67 24.94 10.95
C ASP A 309 3.61 24.58 9.78
N PHE A 310 4.22 23.40 9.79
CA PHE A 310 5.14 22.93 8.76
C PHE A 310 4.81 21.49 8.35
N LEU A 311 5.13 21.16 7.10
CA LEU A 311 4.90 19.82 6.56
C LEU A 311 5.78 18.78 7.28
N ILE A 312 5.15 17.81 7.93
CA ILE A 312 5.83 16.68 8.55
C ILE A 312 5.83 15.51 7.58
N SER A 313 6.96 15.26 6.92
CA SER A 313 7.11 14.15 5.97
C SER A 313 7.47 12.82 6.64
N PHE A 314 7.92 12.84 7.89
CA PHE A 314 8.23 11.65 8.68
C PHE A 314 8.22 11.95 10.18
N ILE A 315 8.04 10.91 11.00
CA ILE A 315 8.05 11.01 12.47
C ILE A 315 8.84 9.82 13.04
N PRO A 316 9.88 10.07 13.85
CA PRO A 316 10.54 9.02 14.64
C PRO A 316 9.61 8.43 15.70
N VAL A 317 9.64 7.10 15.85
CA VAL A 317 8.95 6.39 16.92
C VAL A 317 9.95 6.06 18.02
N VAL A 318 9.74 6.61 19.22
CA VAL A 318 10.70 6.57 20.33
C VAL A 318 9.98 6.20 21.62
N ASP A 319 10.47 5.16 22.30
CA ASP A 319 10.01 4.78 23.64
C ASP A 319 11.22 4.80 24.60
N ASN A 320 11.07 5.41 25.78
CA ASN A 320 12.12 5.45 26.81
C ASN A 320 13.50 5.85 26.24
N LYS A 321 13.53 6.92 25.43
CA LYS A 321 14.71 7.42 24.70
C LYS A 321 15.32 6.44 23.69
N LYS A 322 14.69 5.32 23.34
CA LYS A 322 15.21 4.39 22.33
C LYS A 322 14.39 4.45 21.06
N ILE A 323 15.08 4.47 19.91
CA ILE A 323 14.43 4.34 18.61
C ILE A 323 13.73 2.98 18.55
N LYS A 324 12.45 2.99 18.19
CA LYS A 324 11.65 1.80 17.90
C LYS A 324 11.34 1.66 16.41
N GLY A 325 11.34 2.78 15.70
CA GLY A 325 11.03 2.81 14.28
C GLY A 325 10.80 4.22 13.77
N SER A 326 10.09 4.32 12.66
CA SER A 326 9.66 5.58 12.07
C SER A 326 8.38 5.42 11.26
N ILE A 327 7.72 6.53 10.97
CA ILE A 327 6.61 6.61 10.01
C ILE A 327 6.99 7.64 8.95
N THR A 328 6.63 7.38 7.70
CA THR A 328 6.83 8.31 6.58
C THR A 328 5.48 8.63 5.94
N PHE A 329 5.34 9.86 5.43
CA PHE A 329 4.10 10.36 4.84
C PHE A 329 4.27 10.76 3.36
N PHE A 330 5.44 10.52 2.76
CA PHE A 330 5.73 10.88 1.37
C PHE A 330 4.68 10.36 0.39
N ASN A 331 4.21 9.11 0.57
CA ASN A 331 3.21 8.54 -0.34
C ASN A 331 1.82 9.10 -0.11
N LEU A 332 1.49 9.54 1.11
CA LEU A 332 0.18 10.13 1.40
C LEU A 332 0.02 11.43 0.61
N ILE A 333 1.05 12.28 0.62
CA ILE A 333 1.11 13.54 -0.14
C ILE A 333 0.94 13.27 -1.63
N ASN A 334 1.73 12.34 -2.19
CA ASN A 334 1.64 11.97 -3.61
C ASN A 334 0.31 11.30 -4.00
N SER A 335 -0.41 10.73 -3.03
CA SER A 335 -1.69 10.06 -3.29
C SER A 335 -2.88 11.01 -3.31
N GLU A 336 -2.71 12.22 -2.77
CA GLU A 336 -3.72 13.28 -2.67
C GLU A 336 -3.50 14.43 -3.67
N SER A 337 -2.30 14.50 -4.28
CA SER A 337 -1.94 15.42 -5.38
C SER A 337 -2.31 14.86 -6.75
#